data_AF-A0A852LY51-F1
#
_entry.id   AF-A0A852LY51-F1
#
_cell.length_a   1.000
_cell.length_b   1.000
_cell.length_c   1.000
_cell.angle_alpha   90.00
_cell.angle_beta   90.00
_cell.angle_gamma   90.00
#
_symmetry.space_group_name_H-M   'P 1'
#
loop_
_entity.id
_entity.type
_entity.pdbx_description
1 polymer ?
#
loop_
_entity_poly.entity_id
_entity_poly.type
_entity_poly.pdbx_seq_one_letter_code
_entity_poly.pdbx_strand_id
1 'polypeptide(L)'
;QELALESLGRDGLFLFSSLDTNNDLYLSPEEFKPIAEKLTGVAPGSESEEEEMPDPSGETLSIVAKFQPLVMETMTKSKDGFLGVSHVALSGLRNWTTPATPMSVMLARQFKAFLPPKNKLDLGEPWWIIPSELNIFTGYLSNNRFYPPPPKGKEILIHKLLSMFHPRPFVKTRFAPQGAVACIQAISPFYYTIAFRIHAEFQLNEPPDFPFWFSPGQFTGHIILSKDSSHVREFKLFVPNNRSLNVDMEWLYGASESSNMEVDIGYLPQMELESTGPSIPSVIHDENGNAIDSRDPSGEPIQFVFEEITWQQEIPWEEAAQKLEVAMYPFKKVSYLPFTQAFERAKAEKKLVHSILLWGALDDQAIPSASLPMPGSGRTLRETVLESSPILALLNESFVSTWALVKELEELQSNRENEFYSKLADLHLEKYNFPVEMIICLPNGTVV
;
A
#
# COMPACT_ATOMS: atom_id res chain seq x y z
N GLN A 1 20.31 -34.45 2.33
CA GLN A 1 20.64 -33.09 1.83
C GLN A 1 21.00 -33.09 0.35
N GLU A 2 22.02 -33.83 -0.13
CA GLU A 2 22.35 -33.88 -1.58
C GLU A 2 21.18 -34.31 -2.47
N LEU A 3 20.47 -35.39 -2.11
CA LEU A 3 19.30 -35.87 -2.86
C LEU A 3 18.12 -34.88 -2.84
N ALA A 4 17.97 -34.10 -1.76
CA ALA A 4 16.92 -33.10 -1.64
C ALA A 4 17.26 -31.84 -2.46
N LEU A 5 18.54 -31.49 -2.53
CA LEU A 5 19.06 -30.43 -3.40
C LEU A 5 18.90 -30.78 -4.90
N GLU A 6 19.15 -32.04 -5.28
CA GLU A 6 18.95 -32.52 -6.66
C GLU A 6 17.47 -32.55 -7.07
N SER A 7 16.57 -32.86 -6.15
CA SER A 7 15.13 -33.04 -6.45
C SER A 7 14.31 -31.76 -6.34
N LEU A 8 14.60 -30.89 -5.36
CA LEU A 8 13.84 -29.66 -5.09
C LEU A 8 14.54 -28.40 -5.62
N GLY A 9 15.82 -28.49 -6.01
CA GLY A 9 16.66 -27.32 -6.25
C GLY A 9 16.97 -26.55 -4.96
N ARG A 10 17.80 -25.50 -5.07
CA ARG A 10 18.20 -24.67 -3.92
C ARG A 10 17.00 -24.00 -3.25
N ASP A 11 16.09 -23.47 -4.07
CA ASP A 11 14.94 -22.71 -3.58
C ASP A 11 13.88 -23.63 -2.96
N GLY A 12 13.64 -24.81 -3.55
CA GLY A 12 12.74 -25.80 -2.98
C GLY A 12 13.30 -26.43 -1.71
N LEU A 13 14.62 -26.64 -1.62
CA LEU A 13 15.26 -27.09 -0.39
C LEU A 13 15.17 -26.03 0.72
N PHE A 14 15.36 -24.75 0.37
CA PHE A 14 15.23 -23.64 1.32
C PHE A 14 13.80 -23.51 1.85
N LEU A 15 12.80 -23.57 0.96
CA LEU A 15 11.39 -23.53 1.34
C LEU A 15 10.99 -24.74 2.18
N PHE A 16 11.45 -25.94 1.83
CA PHE A 16 11.18 -27.13 2.62
C PHE A 16 11.77 -27.00 4.04
N SER A 17 13.03 -26.57 4.12
CA SER A 17 13.74 -26.40 5.39
C SER A 17 13.18 -25.27 6.27
N SER A 18 12.47 -24.30 5.68
CA SER A 18 11.84 -23.22 6.45
C SER A 18 10.49 -23.62 7.06
N LEU A 19 9.91 -24.73 6.61
CA LEU A 19 8.63 -25.26 7.08
C LEU A 19 8.81 -26.48 7.99
N ASP A 20 9.85 -27.29 7.75
CA ASP A 20 10.23 -28.46 8.56
C ASP A 20 10.85 -27.99 9.90
N THR A 21 10.00 -27.51 10.81
CA THR A 21 10.41 -26.95 12.09
C THR A 21 11.02 -27.98 13.04
N ASN A 22 10.66 -29.25 12.89
CA ASN A 22 11.20 -30.34 13.70
C ASN A 22 12.41 -31.06 13.04
N ASN A 23 12.81 -30.65 11.83
CA ASN A 23 13.89 -31.22 11.02
C ASN A 23 13.75 -32.73 10.79
N ASP A 24 12.52 -33.24 10.68
CA ASP A 24 12.26 -34.67 10.48
C ASP A 24 12.27 -35.09 8.99
N LEU A 25 12.49 -34.13 8.09
CA LEU A 25 12.46 -34.28 6.63
C LEU A 25 11.08 -34.67 6.08
N TYR A 26 10.03 -34.37 6.82
CA TYR A 26 8.63 -34.40 6.42
C TYR A 26 7.94 -33.07 6.77
N LEU A 27 6.83 -32.77 6.10
CA LEU A 27 5.99 -31.63 6.49
C LEU A 27 4.71 -32.20 7.10
N SER A 28 4.55 -32.00 8.41
CA SER A 28 3.29 -32.31 9.08
C SER A 28 2.14 -31.41 8.59
N PRO A 29 0.87 -31.82 8.75
CA PRO A 29 -0.28 -30.95 8.47
C PRO A 29 -0.20 -29.59 9.18
N GLU A 30 0.37 -29.55 10.38
CA GLU A 30 0.60 -28.35 11.18
C GLU A 30 1.68 -27.45 10.58
N GLU A 31 2.80 -28.01 10.12
CA GLU A 31 3.89 -27.27 9.45
C GLU A 31 3.49 -26.80 8.06
N PHE A 32 2.62 -27.55 7.38
CA PHE A 32 2.07 -27.18 6.08
C PHE A 32 0.90 -26.18 6.20
N LYS A 33 0.33 -26.00 7.40
CA LYS A 33 -0.85 -25.15 7.64
C LYS A 33 -0.69 -23.71 7.13
N PRO A 34 0.43 -22.99 7.34
CA PRO A 34 0.59 -21.62 6.85
C PRO A 34 0.54 -21.55 5.32
N ILE A 35 1.05 -22.59 4.65
CA ILE A 35 0.98 -22.71 3.19
C ILE A 35 -0.41 -23.12 2.75
N ALA A 36 -1.05 -24.07 3.43
CA ALA A 36 -2.41 -24.49 3.13
C ALA A 36 -3.39 -23.32 3.25
N GLU A 37 -3.33 -22.52 4.30
CA GLU A 37 -4.16 -21.32 4.50
C GLU A 37 -3.93 -20.29 3.38
N LYS A 38 -2.68 -20.13 2.95
CA LYS A 38 -2.29 -19.19 1.88
C LYS A 38 -2.61 -19.71 0.46
N LEU A 39 -2.58 -21.03 0.23
CA LEU A 39 -2.87 -21.69 -1.06
C LEU A 39 -4.36 -21.95 -1.28
N THR A 40 -5.10 -22.28 -0.23
CA THR A 40 -6.53 -22.59 -0.32
C THR A 40 -7.40 -21.33 -0.30
N GLY A 41 -6.81 -20.16 0.01
CA GLY A 41 -7.54 -18.89 0.09
C GLY A 41 -8.66 -18.92 1.12
N VAL A 42 -8.64 -19.86 2.07
CA VAL A 42 -9.67 -19.98 3.12
C VAL A 42 -9.40 -18.91 4.16
N ALA A 43 -9.84 -17.69 3.84
CA ALA A 43 -10.28 -16.77 4.87
C ALA A 43 -11.43 -17.43 5.66
N PRO A 44 -11.58 -17.18 6.97
CA PRO A 44 -12.78 -17.60 7.69
C PRO A 44 -14.01 -17.10 6.93
N GLY A 45 -14.96 -18.03 6.73
CA GLY A 45 -16.03 -18.00 5.73
C GLY A 45 -16.51 -16.63 5.29
N SER A 46 -16.52 -16.41 3.97
CA SER A 46 -17.29 -15.36 3.35
C SER A 46 -18.76 -15.53 3.77
N GLU A 47 -19.25 -14.68 4.67
CA GLU A 47 -20.68 -14.42 4.77
C GLU A 47 -21.13 -14.07 3.35
N SER A 48 -22.04 -14.86 2.79
CA SER A 48 -22.58 -14.66 1.45
C SER A 48 -23.10 -13.24 1.33
N GLU A 49 -22.40 -12.40 0.55
CA GLU A 49 -22.85 -11.04 0.27
C GLU A 49 -24.04 -11.13 -0.68
N GLU A 50 -25.25 -11.11 -0.12
CA GLU A 50 -26.49 -10.97 -0.87
C GLU A 50 -26.42 -9.70 -1.73
N GLU A 51 -26.85 -9.78 -3.00
CA GLU A 51 -27.08 -8.59 -3.83
C GLU A 51 -28.11 -7.70 -3.14
N GLU A 52 -27.64 -6.66 -2.47
CA GLU A 52 -28.50 -5.79 -1.66
C GLU A 52 -29.43 -4.96 -2.53
N MET A 53 -30.73 -5.29 -2.44
CA MET A 53 -31.83 -4.51 -3.00
C MET A 53 -31.68 -3.02 -2.67
N PRO A 54 -31.86 -2.09 -3.61
CA PRO A 54 -31.89 -0.65 -3.34
C PRO A 54 -32.87 -0.35 -2.19
N ASP A 55 -32.40 0.26 -1.11
CA ASP A 55 -33.27 0.80 -0.06
C ASP A 55 -33.59 2.25 -0.47
N PRO A 56 -34.81 2.52 -0.97
CA PRO A 56 -35.20 3.86 -1.39
C PRO A 56 -35.25 4.87 -0.24
N SER A 57 -35.23 4.41 1.02
CA SER A 57 -35.19 5.24 2.23
C SER A 57 -33.79 5.41 2.84
N GLY A 58 -32.76 4.79 2.23
CA GLY A 58 -31.41 4.82 2.74
C GLY A 58 -30.75 6.20 2.65
N GLU A 59 -29.73 6.41 3.48
CA GLU A 59 -28.93 7.63 3.44
C GLU A 59 -27.93 7.63 2.28
N THR A 60 -27.64 8.83 1.79
CA THR A 60 -26.66 9.07 0.74
C THR A 60 -25.53 9.97 1.22
N LEU A 61 -24.32 9.68 0.75
CA LEU A 61 -23.11 10.43 1.02
C LEU A 61 -22.60 11.06 -0.28
N SER A 62 -22.42 12.37 -0.27
CA SER A 62 -21.81 13.13 -1.36
C SER A 62 -20.31 13.21 -1.18
N ILE A 63 -19.57 12.78 -2.21
CA ILE A 63 -18.11 12.69 -2.20
C ILE A 63 -17.57 13.51 -3.36
N VAL A 64 -16.54 14.31 -3.09
CA VAL A 64 -15.86 15.14 -4.08
C VAL A 64 -14.45 14.60 -4.31
N ALA A 65 -14.05 14.50 -5.58
CA ALA A 65 -12.69 14.20 -5.99
C ALA A 65 -11.91 15.49 -6.22
N LYS A 66 -10.79 15.64 -5.53
CA LYS A 66 -9.80 16.71 -5.76
C LYS A 66 -8.53 16.07 -6.31
N PHE A 67 -8.04 16.60 -7.42
CA PHE A 67 -6.95 16.00 -8.18
C PHE A 67 -6.09 17.09 -8.81
N GLN A 68 -4.78 16.97 -8.62
CA GLN A 68 -3.76 17.73 -9.34
C GLN A 68 -2.87 16.73 -10.06
N PRO A 69 -2.64 16.88 -11.37
CA PRO A 69 -1.85 15.94 -12.15
C PRO A 69 -0.42 15.80 -11.64
N LEU A 70 0.22 14.69 -12.01
CA LEU A 70 1.63 14.46 -11.74
C LEU A 70 2.49 15.59 -12.34
N VAL A 71 3.48 16.05 -11.58
CA VAL A 71 4.46 17.04 -12.05
C VAL A 71 5.50 16.34 -12.91
N MET A 72 5.39 16.47 -14.23
CA MET A 72 6.24 15.77 -15.20
C MET A 72 7.74 16.06 -15.00
N GLU A 73 8.10 17.25 -14.53
CA GLU A 73 9.49 17.69 -14.27
C GLU A 73 10.12 16.95 -13.08
N THR A 74 9.33 16.27 -12.26
CA THR A 74 9.84 15.44 -11.17
C THR A 74 10.26 14.06 -11.62
N MET A 75 9.83 13.64 -12.83
CA MET A 75 10.23 12.37 -13.42
C MET A 75 11.73 12.35 -13.72
N THR A 76 12.40 11.24 -13.45
CA THR A 76 13.84 11.13 -13.68
C THR A 76 14.18 11.27 -15.16
N LYS A 77 13.36 10.69 -16.05
CA LYS A 77 13.55 10.76 -17.50
C LYS A 77 13.26 12.15 -18.09
N SER A 78 12.65 13.06 -17.32
CA SER A 78 12.40 14.44 -17.79
C SER A 78 13.68 15.25 -17.95
N LYS A 79 14.76 14.89 -17.22
CA LYS A 79 16.05 15.59 -17.22
C LYS A 79 16.69 15.71 -18.60
N ASP A 80 16.52 14.68 -19.43
CA ASP A 80 17.01 14.64 -20.81
C ASP A 80 15.91 15.02 -21.82
N GLY A 81 14.84 15.68 -21.38
CA GLY A 81 13.70 16.02 -22.22
C GLY A 81 12.92 14.80 -22.71
N PHE A 82 12.92 13.70 -21.93
CA PHE A 82 12.34 12.40 -22.31
C PHE A 82 12.97 11.77 -23.57
N LEU A 83 14.27 12.02 -23.81
CA LEU A 83 15.00 11.37 -24.90
C LEU A 83 14.86 9.84 -24.81
N GLY A 84 14.46 9.20 -25.91
CA GLY A 84 14.24 7.75 -25.97
C GLY A 84 12.84 7.29 -25.53
N VAL A 85 12.01 8.15 -24.95
CA VAL A 85 10.61 7.85 -24.63
C VAL A 85 9.72 8.31 -25.77
N SER A 86 8.94 7.39 -26.35
CA SER A 86 7.95 7.74 -27.36
C SER A 86 6.93 8.74 -26.79
N HIS A 87 6.63 9.80 -27.55
CA HIS A 87 5.60 10.78 -27.17
C HIS A 87 4.24 10.11 -26.88
N VAL A 88 3.97 9.00 -27.57
CA VAL A 88 2.71 8.26 -27.45
C VAL A 88 2.68 7.40 -26.17
N ALA A 89 3.83 7.00 -25.63
CA ALA A 89 3.88 6.21 -24.41
C ALA A 89 3.32 6.96 -23.19
N LEU A 90 3.50 8.27 -23.14
CA LEU A 90 3.04 9.15 -22.05
C LEU A 90 1.68 9.80 -22.34
N SER A 91 0.94 9.33 -23.35
CA SER A 91 -0.32 9.94 -23.79
C SER A 91 -1.37 9.93 -22.67
N GLY A 92 -1.59 8.79 -22.02
CA GLY A 92 -2.53 8.64 -20.91
C GLY A 92 -2.18 9.55 -19.73
N LEU A 93 -0.90 9.63 -19.37
CA LEU A 93 -0.42 10.49 -18.29
C LEU A 93 -0.65 11.98 -18.60
N ARG A 94 -0.33 12.44 -19.81
CA ARG A 94 -0.50 13.84 -20.22
C ARG A 94 -1.97 14.25 -20.34
N ASN A 95 -2.83 13.31 -20.71
CA ASN A 95 -4.26 13.56 -20.88
C ASN A 95 -5.03 13.52 -19.54
N TRP A 96 -4.49 12.87 -18.52
CA TRP A 96 -5.12 12.76 -17.21
C TRP A 96 -4.91 14.03 -16.37
N THR A 97 -5.72 15.04 -16.67
CA THR A 97 -5.63 16.38 -16.07
C THR A 97 -6.68 16.65 -14.99
N THR A 98 -7.76 15.87 -15.00
CA THR A 98 -8.95 16.05 -14.13
C THR A 98 -9.51 14.69 -13.73
N PRO A 99 -10.25 14.60 -12.62
CA PRO A 99 -10.89 13.35 -12.22
C PRO A 99 -12.02 12.98 -13.19
N ALA A 100 -12.17 11.69 -13.48
CA ALA A 100 -13.23 11.18 -14.35
C ALA A 100 -14.65 11.51 -13.85
N THR A 101 -14.84 11.58 -12.53
CA THR A 101 -16.10 11.97 -11.90
C THR A 101 -15.81 12.89 -10.70
N PRO A 102 -15.88 14.22 -10.87
CA PRO A 102 -15.52 15.18 -9.83
C PRO A 102 -16.40 15.11 -8.57
N MET A 103 -17.64 14.66 -8.70
CA MET A 103 -18.57 14.47 -7.58
C MET A 103 -19.40 13.22 -7.80
N SER A 104 -19.57 12.42 -6.75
CA SER A 104 -20.40 11.21 -6.77
C SER A 104 -21.25 11.12 -5.52
N VAL A 105 -22.43 10.51 -5.66
CA VAL A 105 -23.33 10.22 -4.55
C VAL A 105 -23.37 8.70 -4.36
N MET A 106 -23.12 8.25 -3.13
CA MET A 106 -23.06 6.83 -2.76
C MET A 106 -24.01 6.53 -1.61
N LEU A 107 -24.52 5.29 -1.51
CA LEU A 107 -25.38 4.93 -0.39
C LEU A 107 -24.52 4.66 0.85
N ALA A 108 -24.91 5.19 2.01
CA ALA A 108 -24.16 5.03 3.28
C ALA A 108 -23.89 3.56 3.60
N ARG A 109 -24.90 2.69 3.43
CA ARG A 109 -24.79 1.24 3.62
C ARG A 109 -23.70 0.55 2.80
N GLN A 110 -23.28 1.11 1.65
CA GLN A 110 -22.20 0.52 0.86
C GLN A 110 -20.88 0.50 1.66
N PHE A 111 -20.69 1.49 2.56
CA PHE A 111 -19.52 1.59 3.43
C PHE A 111 -19.45 0.51 4.52
N LYS A 112 -20.45 -0.37 4.64
CA LYS A 112 -20.33 -1.61 5.43
C LYS A 112 -19.10 -2.44 5.08
N ALA A 113 -18.57 -2.30 3.86
CA ALA A 113 -17.33 -2.95 3.42
C ALA A 113 -16.14 -2.63 4.36
N PHE A 114 -16.13 -1.44 4.97
CA PHE A 114 -15.09 -1.01 5.91
C PHE A 114 -15.30 -1.53 7.33
N LEU A 115 -16.48 -2.04 7.70
CA LEU A 115 -16.71 -2.49 9.08
C LEU A 115 -15.81 -3.68 9.47
N PRO A 116 -15.37 -3.74 10.74
CA PRO A 116 -14.59 -4.85 11.24
C PRO A 116 -15.40 -6.15 11.25
N PRO A 117 -14.75 -7.30 11.02
CA PRO A 117 -15.31 -8.61 11.34
C PRO A 117 -15.74 -8.70 12.82
N LYS A 118 -16.76 -9.52 13.12
CA LYS A 118 -17.33 -9.67 14.49
C LYS A 118 -16.29 -10.04 15.57
N ASN A 119 -15.17 -10.64 15.18
CA ASN A 119 -14.08 -11.09 16.05
C ASN A 119 -12.89 -10.12 16.13
N LYS A 120 -12.93 -8.97 15.46
CA LYS A 120 -11.83 -7.99 15.36
C LYS A 120 -12.26 -6.62 15.89
N LEU A 121 -12.55 -6.56 17.19
CA LEU A 121 -13.09 -5.36 17.84
C LEU A 121 -12.05 -4.57 18.64
N ASP A 122 -10.81 -5.07 18.70
CA ASP A 122 -9.74 -4.44 19.47
C ASP A 122 -9.13 -3.25 18.72
N LEU A 123 -8.77 -2.20 19.47
CA LEU A 123 -8.18 -0.99 18.92
C LEU A 123 -6.84 -1.25 18.22
N GLY A 124 -6.76 -0.79 16.99
CA GLY A 124 -5.58 -0.90 16.13
C GLY A 124 -5.31 -2.31 15.61
N GLU A 125 -6.09 -3.33 15.98
CA GLU A 125 -5.90 -4.68 15.44
C GLU A 125 -6.26 -4.68 13.94
N PRO A 126 -5.31 -5.00 13.03
CA PRO A 126 -5.58 -4.91 11.61
C PRO A 126 -6.41 -6.10 11.10
N TRP A 127 -7.29 -5.84 10.13
CA TRP A 127 -7.95 -6.85 9.31
C TRP A 127 -7.88 -6.48 7.83
N TRP A 128 -7.96 -7.50 6.98
CA TRP A 128 -8.01 -7.31 5.54
C TRP A 128 -9.44 -7.01 5.09
N ILE A 129 -9.64 -5.87 4.44
CA ILE A 129 -10.85 -5.56 3.68
C ILE A 129 -10.80 -6.33 2.35
N ILE A 130 -9.65 -6.26 1.68
CA ILE A 130 -9.38 -6.97 0.43
C ILE A 130 -8.03 -7.67 0.60
N PRO A 131 -7.97 -9.01 0.69
CA PRO A 131 -6.72 -9.73 0.81
C PRO A 131 -5.95 -9.77 -0.52
N SER A 132 -4.65 -10.09 -0.43
CA SER A 132 -3.82 -10.41 -1.59
C SER A 132 -4.25 -11.72 -2.25
N GLU A 133 -4.20 -11.76 -3.58
CA GLU A 133 -4.39 -12.93 -4.44
C GLU A 133 -3.12 -13.29 -5.20
N LEU A 134 -1.98 -12.69 -4.86
CA LEU A 134 -0.72 -13.00 -5.53
C LEU A 134 -0.33 -14.46 -5.27
N ASN A 135 -0.03 -15.17 -6.35
CA ASN A 135 0.46 -16.53 -6.29
C ASN A 135 1.86 -16.53 -5.65
N ILE A 136 2.07 -17.38 -4.64
CA ILE A 136 3.33 -17.52 -3.90
C ILE A 136 4.50 -17.90 -4.84
N PHE A 137 4.23 -18.59 -5.95
CA PHE A 137 5.24 -19.05 -6.89
C PHE A 137 5.65 -18.00 -7.92
N THR A 138 4.73 -17.10 -8.32
CA THR A 138 5.04 -16.07 -9.32
C THR A 138 5.27 -14.72 -8.67
N GLY A 139 4.57 -14.36 -7.60
CA GLY A 139 4.71 -13.10 -6.88
C GLY A 139 4.19 -11.87 -7.63
N TYR A 140 3.70 -12.03 -8.87
CA TYR A 140 3.19 -10.92 -9.69
C TYR A 140 2.10 -11.31 -10.70
N LEU A 141 1.39 -10.30 -11.20
CA LEU A 141 0.41 -10.38 -12.30
C LEU A 141 1.00 -9.79 -13.60
N SER A 142 0.47 -10.19 -14.76
CA SER A 142 0.96 -9.74 -16.08
C SER A 142 0.83 -8.22 -16.28
N ASN A 143 1.79 -7.66 -17.01
CA ASN A 143 1.88 -6.24 -17.36
C ASN A 143 0.98 -5.88 -18.56
N ASN A 144 0.63 -6.86 -19.39
CA ASN A 144 -0.22 -6.69 -20.57
C ASN A 144 -1.72 -6.75 -20.24
N ARG A 145 -2.16 -5.89 -19.32
CA ARG A 145 -3.57 -5.75 -18.93
C ARG A 145 -4.01 -4.32 -19.20
N PHE A 146 -5.10 -4.16 -19.93
CA PHE A 146 -5.70 -2.85 -20.19
C PHE A 146 -6.86 -2.58 -19.24
N TYR A 147 -7.74 -3.56 -19.06
CA TYR A 147 -8.98 -3.38 -18.32
C TYR A 147 -8.93 -4.09 -16.96
N PRO A 148 -9.43 -3.45 -15.90
CA PRO A 148 -9.51 -4.09 -14.60
C PRO A 148 -10.48 -5.28 -14.64
N PRO A 149 -10.23 -6.33 -13.83
CA PRO A 149 -11.17 -7.42 -13.69
C PRO A 149 -12.48 -6.89 -13.04
N PRO A 150 -13.64 -7.51 -13.30
CA PRO A 150 -14.87 -7.12 -12.64
C PRO A 150 -14.72 -7.21 -11.11
N PRO A 151 -15.00 -6.12 -10.35
CA PRO A 151 -14.81 -6.12 -8.91
C PRO A 151 -15.82 -7.05 -8.24
N LYS A 152 -15.42 -7.72 -7.17
CA LYS A 152 -16.27 -8.63 -6.40
C LYS A 152 -16.34 -8.26 -4.92
N GLY A 153 -17.52 -8.46 -4.34
CA GLY A 153 -17.79 -8.18 -2.94
C GLY A 153 -17.32 -6.81 -2.46
N LYS A 154 -16.51 -6.76 -1.40
CA LYS A 154 -15.92 -5.51 -0.86
C LYS A 154 -15.11 -4.67 -1.86
N GLU A 155 -14.61 -5.27 -2.94
CA GLU A 155 -13.91 -4.52 -4.00
C GLU A 155 -14.81 -3.56 -4.75
N ILE A 156 -16.13 -3.82 -4.79
CA ILE A 156 -17.09 -3.02 -5.57
C ILE A 156 -17.07 -1.57 -5.12
N LEU A 157 -17.09 -1.32 -3.81
CA LEU A 157 -17.04 0.03 -3.27
C LEU A 157 -15.70 0.72 -3.57
N ILE A 158 -14.59 0.03 -3.30
CA ILE A 158 -13.25 0.60 -3.51
C ILE A 158 -13.01 0.89 -5.00
N HIS A 159 -13.41 -0.02 -5.89
CA HIS A 159 -13.40 0.21 -7.34
C HIS A 159 -14.21 1.45 -7.70
N LYS A 160 -15.46 1.57 -7.20
CA LYS A 160 -16.34 2.71 -7.48
C LYS A 160 -15.74 4.05 -7.01
N LEU A 161 -15.13 4.07 -5.82
CA LEU A 161 -14.42 5.24 -5.28
C LEU A 161 -13.23 5.62 -6.19
N LEU A 162 -12.35 4.66 -6.50
CA LEU A 162 -11.17 4.92 -7.33
C LEU A 162 -11.54 5.27 -8.78
N SER A 163 -12.66 4.75 -9.29
CA SER A 163 -13.20 5.11 -10.60
C SER A 163 -13.58 6.59 -10.72
N MET A 164 -13.77 7.30 -9.60
CA MET A 164 -13.96 8.75 -9.62
C MET A 164 -12.74 9.48 -10.17
N PHE A 165 -11.53 8.94 -10.00
CA PHE A 165 -10.33 9.55 -10.55
C PHE A 165 -10.08 9.15 -12.00
N HIS A 166 -10.20 7.86 -12.31
CA HIS A 166 -9.92 7.32 -13.65
C HIS A 166 -10.75 6.06 -13.91
N PRO A 167 -11.27 5.83 -15.13
CA PRO A 167 -12.18 4.71 -15.43
C PRO A 167 -11.58 3.31 -15.29
N ARG A 168 -10.25 3.18 -15.20
CA ARG A 168 -9.53 1.89 -15.14
C ARG A 168 -8.70 1.73 -13.85
N PRO A 169 -9.31 1.69 -12.66
CA PRO A 169 -8.61 1.39 -11.43
C PRO A 169 -8.46 -0.13 -11.26
N PHE A 170 -7.27 -0.57 -10.92
CA PHE A 170 -6.98 -1.92 -10.47
C PHE A 170 -6.88 -1.89 -8.94
N VAL A 171 -7.93 -2.37 -8.27
CA VAL A 171 -8.02 -2.43 -6.80
C VAL A 171 -6.95 -3.35 -6.19
N LYS A 172 -6.39 -4.24 -7.00
CA LYS A 172 -5.29 -5.14 -6.69
C LYS A 172 -4.15 -4.84 -7.64
N THR A 173 -3.07 -4.29 -7.11
CA THR A 173 -1.79 -4.04 -7.80
C THR A 173 -1.20 -5.32 -8.38
N ARG A 174 -0.39 -5.20 -9.44
CA ARG A 174 0.33 -6.34 -10.03
C ARG A 174 1.36 -6.97 -9.11
N PHE A 175 1.85 -6.25 -8.10
CA PHE A 175 2.91 -6.67 -7.18
C PHE A 175 2.53 -6.38 -5.73
N ALA A 176 3.19 -7.04 -4.77
CA ALA A 176 2.95 -6.74 -3.36
C ALA A 176 3.56 -5.37 -2.97
N PRO A 177 2.98 -4.67 -1.99
CA PRO A 177 1.78 -5.04 -1.24
C PRO A 177 0.51 -4.91 -2.10
N GLN A 178 -0.47 -5.78 -1.87
CA GLN A 178 -1.71 -5.84 -2.63
C GLN A 178 -2.91 -5.80 -1.68
N GLY A 179 -3.96 -5.08 -2.08
CA GLY A 179 -5.25 -5.10 -1.41
C GLY A 179 -5.42 -3.95 -0.42
N ALA A 180 -6.26 -4.18 0.59
CA ALA A 180 -6.70 -3.16 1.53
C ALA A 180 -6.75 -3.69 2.95
N VAL A 181 -6.15 -2.96 3.89
CA VAL A 181 -6.12 -3.25 5.33
C VAL A 181 -6.77 -2.11 6.10
N ALA A 182 -7.46 -2.44 7.19
CA ALA A 182 -8.07 -1.47 8.08
C ALA A 182 -7.89 -1.86 9.55
N CYS A 183 -8.05 -0.88 10.44
CA CYS A 183 -8.04 -1.06 11.89
C CYS A 183 -9.02 -0.07 12.54
N ILE A 184 -9.54 -0.41 13.71
CA ILE A 184 -10.36 0.52 14.50
C ILE A 184 -9.42 1.51 15.19
N GLN A 185 -9.57 2.79 14.89
CA GLN A 185 -8.82 3.86 15.55
C GLN A 185 -9.55 4.37 16.80
N ALA A 186 -10.88 4.49 16.74
CA ALA A 186 -11.69 4.96 17.87
C ALA A 186 -13.05 4.29 17.93
N ILE A 187 -13.59 4.15 19.14
CA ILE A 187 -14.86 3.49 19.45
C ILE A 187 -15.73 4.43 20.26
N SER A 188 -16.97 4.62 19.82
CA SER A 188 -18.05 5.22 20.62
C SER A 188 -19.19 4.21 20.78
N PRO A 189 -20.29 4.52 21.50
CA PRO A 189 -21.44 3.63 21.58
C PRO A 189 -22.02 3.28 20.21
N PHE A 190 -22.10 4.26 19.30
CA PHE A 190 -22.80 4.15 18.01
C PHE A 190 -21.89 4.17 16.78
N TYR A 191 -20.65 4.65 16.91
CA TYR A 191 -19.73 4.86 15.80
C TYR A 191 -18.39 4.15 15.98
N TYR A 192 -17.78 3.83 14.85
CA TYR A 192 -16.36 3.55 14.73
C TYR A 192 -15.67 4.66 13.93
N THR A 193 -14.44 4.98 14.32
CA THR A 193 -13.47 5.57 13.39
C THR A 193 -12.57 4.46 12.90
N ILE A 194 -12.57 4.24 11.59
CA ILE A 194 -11.79 3.19 10.93
C ILE A 194 -10.70 3.87 10.12
N ALA A 195 -9.45 3.59 10.45
CA ALA A 195 -8.30 3.96 9.64
C ALA A 195 -8.02 2.82 8.65
N PHE A 196 -7.72 3.16 7.40
CA PHE A 196 -7.47 2.15 6.37
C PHE A 196 -6.42 2.59 5.36
N ARG A 197 -5.88 1.59 4.68
CA ARG A 197 -4.82 1.72 3.70
C ARG A 197 -5.10 0.81 2.51
N ILE A 198 -4.99 1.35 1.30
CA ILE A 198 -5.32 0.65 0.06
C ILE A 198 -4.14 0.76 -0.90
N HIS A 199 -3.77 -0.36 -1.50
CA HIS A 199 -2.80 -0.45 -2.59
C HIS A 199 -3.53 -0.76 -3.88
N ALA A 200 -3.55 0.22 -4.79
CA ALA A 200 -4.21 0.15 -6.07
C ALA A 200 -3.38 0.87 -7.13
N GLU A 201 -3.58 0.51 -8.39
CA GLU A 201 -2.92 1.14 -9.54
C GLU A 201 -3.94 1.51 -10.62
N PHE A 202 -3.53 2.36 -11.56
CA PHE A 202 -4.34 2.79 -12.68
C PHE A 202 -3.64 2.44 -13.98
N GLN A 203 -4.44 2.00 -14.93
CA GLN A 203 -3.97 1.82 -16.29
C GLN A 203 -4.41 3.04 -17.10
N LEU A 204 -3.47 3.77 -17.70
CA LEU A 204 -3.76 5.05 -18.36
C LEU A 204 -3.93 4.97 -19.88
N ASN A 205 -3.20 4.11 -20.57
CA ASN A 205 -3.23 4.03 -22.04
C ASN A 205 -4.29 3.07 -22.57
N GLU A 206 -4.78 3.25 -23.79
CA GLU A 206 -5.70 2.30 -24.42
C GLU A 206 -5.08 1.73 -25.70
N PRO A 207 -5.48 0.52 -26.15
CA PRO A 207 -5.05 0.02 -27.45
C PRO A 207 -5.36 1.04 -28.56
N PRO A 208 -4.46 1.27 -29.53
CA PRO A 208 -3.27 0.47 -29.85
C PRO A 208 -2.01 0.81 -29.04
N ASP A 209 -2.06 1.80 -28.15
CA ASP A 209 -0.91 2.18 -27.32
C ASP A 209 -0.63 1.07 -26.31
N PHE A 210 0.64 0.93 -25.94
CA PHE A 210 1.05 -0.05 -24.94
C PHE A 210 0.63 0.36 -23.52
N PRO A 211 0.43 -0.60 -22.61
CA PRO A 211 0.04 -0.31 -21.24
C PRO A 211 0.96 0.68 -20.54
N PHE A 212 0.35 1.65 -19.84
CA PHE A 212 1.01 2.56 -18.93
C PHE A 212 0.35 2.41 -17.57
N TRP A 213 1.14 1.99 -16.58
CA TRP A 213 0.75 1.77 -15.20
C TRP A 213 1.16 2.96 -14.36
N PHE A 214 0.21 3.45 -13.58
CA PHE A 214 0.37 4.54 -12.64
C PHE A 214 -0.02 4.02 -11.25
N SER A 215 0.96 3.88 -10.38
CA SER A 215 0.79 3.21 -9.08
C SER A 215 1.17 4.19 -7.96
N PRO A 216 0.17 4.86 -7.35
CA PRO A 216 0.40 5.62 -6.13
C PRO A 216 1.05 4.74 -5.05
N GLY A 217 1.98 5.31 -4.28
CA GLY A 217 2.69 4.55 -3.24
C GLY A 217 1.74 3.94 -2.21
N GLN A 218 0.68 4.66 -1.85
CA GLN A 218 -0.48 4.12 -1.13
C GLN A 218 -1.64 5.11 -1.20
N PHE A 219 -2.85 4.60 -0.96
CA PHE A 219 -3.98 5.41 -0.51
C PHE A 219 -4.15 5.25 0.99
N THR A 220 -4.26 6.37 1.69
CA THR A 220 -4.52 6.47 3.12
C THR A 220 -5.90 7.07 3.33
N GLY A 221 -6.68 6.51 4.24
CA GLY A 221 -8.00 7.04 4.51
C GLY A 221 -8.51 6.76 5.91
N HIS A 222 -9.56 7.50 6.26
CA HIS A 222 -10.33 7.27 7.46
C HIS A 222 -11.81 7.45 7.18
N ILE A 223 -12.62 6.70 7.90
CA ILE A 223 -14.07 6.80 7.84
C ILE A 223 -14.66 6.74 9.24
N ILE A 224 -15.60 7.65 9.51
CA ILE A 224 -16.43 7.61 10.71
C ILE A 224 -17.80 7.13 10.27
N LEU A 225 -18.20 5.95 10.73
CA LEU A 225 -19.47 5.33 10.36
C LEU A 225 -20.15 4.65 11.53
N SER A 226 -21.47 4.56 11.47
CA SER A 226 -22.26 3.88 12.48
C SER A 226 -21.96 2.37 12.47
N LYS A 227 -22.06 1.72 13.63
CA LYS A 227 -21.75 0.29 13.79
C LYS A 227 -22.64 -0.64 12.95
N ASP A 228 -23.81 -0.16 12.55
CA ASP A 228 -24.78 -0.84 11.68
C ASP A 228 -24.66 -0.41 10.20
N SER A 229 -23.69 0.44 9.84
CA SER A 229 -23.47 1.03 8.51
C SER A 229 -24.61 1.89 7.94
N SER A 230 -25.62 2.23 8.73
CA SER A 230 -26.74 3.06 8.28
C SER A 230 -26.34 4.52 8.03
N HIS A 231 -25.31 5.03 8.71
CA HIS A 231 -24.87 6.42 8.65
C HIS A 231 -23.34 6.52 8.49
N VAL A 232 -22.89 7.42 7.60
CA VAL A 232 -21.48 7.81 7.46
C VAL A 232 -21.34 9.27 7.87
N ARG A 233 -20.57 9.52 8.91
CA ARG A 233 -20.34 10.86 9.46
C ARG A 233 -19.30 11.63 8.65
N GLU A 234 -18.24 10.94 8.26
CA GLU A 234 -17.10 11.52 7.57
C GLU A 234 -16.38 10.44 6.76
N PHE A 235 -15.91 10.78 5.58
CA PHE A 235 -15.08 9.91 4.75
C PHE A 235 -13.96 10.71 4.10
N LYS A 236 -12.74 10.21 4.21
CA LYS A 236 -11.57 10.76 3.50
C LYS A 236 -10.68 9.65 2.99
N LEU A 237 -10.20 9.82 1.76
CA LEU A 237 -9.22 8.96 1.11
C LEU A 237 -8.24 9.82 0.33
N PHE A 238 -6.94 9.64 0.48
CA PHE A 238 -5.95 10.47 -0.21
C PHE A 238 -4.64 9.72 -0.45
N VAL A 239 -3.89 10.16 -1.47
CA VAL A 239 -2.48 9.78 -1.65
C VAL A 239 -1.62 10.72 -0.82
N PRO A 240 -0.82 10.23 0.15
CA PRO A 240 0.09 11.08 0.91
C PRO A 240 1.09 11.81 0.01
N ASN A 241 1.28 13.10 0.27
CA ASN A 241 2.15 14.01 -0.50
C ASN A 241 3.26 14.65 0.36
N ASN A 242 3.48 14.13 1.57
CA ASN A 242 4.53 14.58 2.48
C ASN A 242 5.94 14.15 2.04
N ARG A 243 6.05 13.22 1.08
CA ARG A 243 7.30 12.76 0.46
C ARG A 243 7.48 13.44 -0.90
N SER A 244 8.73 13.66 -1.31
CA SER A 244 9.08 14.31 -2.58
C SER A 244 8.70 13.50 -3.82
N LEU A 245 8.46 12.20 -3.66
CA LEU A 245 8.04 11.26 -4.70
C LEU A 245 7.05 10.27 -4.09
N ASN A 246 5.92 10.04 -4.77
CA ASN A 246 4.80 9.27 -4.21
C ASN A 246 4.03 8.45 -5.27
N VAL A 247 4.53 8.36 -6.50
CA VAL A 247 3.93 7.54 -7.57
C VAL A 247 5.00 6.81 -8.37
N ASP A 248 4.82 5.49 -8.51
CA ASP A 248 5.57 4.62 -9.41
C ASP A 248 4.89 4.58 -10.79
N MET A 249 5.67 4.60 -11.86
CA MET A 249 5.16 4.50 -13.22
C MET A 249 5.94 3.45 -13.98
N GLU A 250 5.21 2.54 -14.63
CA GLU A 250 5.80 1.49 -15.47
C GLU A 250 5.05 1.47 -16.81
N TRP A 251 5.75 1.49 -17.94
CA TRP A 251 5.08 1.38 -19.23
C TRP A 251 5.82 0.50 -20.21
N LEU A 252 5.04 -0.18 -21.05
CA LEU A 252 5.58 -0.99 -22.12
C LEU A 252 5.86 -0.11 -23.34
N TYR A 253 6.93 -0.40 -24.06
CA TYR A 253 7.27 0.24 -25.35
C TYR A 253 7.43 -0.77 -26.49
N GLY A 254 6.99 -2.01 -26.28
CA GLY A 254 6.95 -3.06 -27.28
C GLY A 254 6.15 -4.28 -26.81
N ALA A 255 5.93 -5.25 -27.72
CA ALA A 255 5.04 -6.39 -27.46
C ALA A 255 5.60 -7.47 -26.51
N SER A 256 6.90 -7.44 -26.18
CA SER A 256 7.54 -8.37 -25.24
C SER A 256 7.63 -7.77 -23.84
N GLU A 257 7.06 -8.45 -22.83
CA GLU A 257 7.06 -7.98 -21.43
C GLU A 257 8.46 -8.00 -20.77
N SER A 258 9.36 -8.88 -21.20
CA SER A 258 10.63 -9.15 -20.48
C SER A 258 11.78 -8.19 -20.81
N SER A 259 11.66 -7.41 -21.90
CA SER A 259 12.75 -6.55 -22.40
C SER A 259 12.32 -5.14 -22.78
N ASN A 260 11.02 -4.85 -22.76
CA ASN A 260 10.46 -3.60 -23.28
C ASN A 260 9.61 -2.85 -22.26
N MET A 261 10.05 -2.83 -21.00
CA MET A 261 9.43 -2.08 -19.93
C MET A 261 10.33 -0.92 -19.50
N GLU A 262 9.76 0.26 -19.42
CA GLU A 262 10.37 1.43 -18.79
C GLU A 262 9.76 1.65 -17.42
N VAL A 263 10.57 2.19 -16.51
CA VAL A 263 10.17 2.57 -15.17
C VAL A 263 10.60 4.00 -14.88
N ASP A 264 9.76 4.73 -14.15
CA ASP A 264 10.08 6.05 -13.60
C ASP A 264 9.24 6.33 -12.37
N ILE A 265 9.59 7.39 -11.64
CA ILE A 265 8.94 7.82 -10.41
C ILE A 265 8.65 9.31 -10.50
N GLY A 266 7.54 9.75 -9.92
CA GLY A 266 7.19 11.16 -9.90
C GLY A 266 6.47 11.59 -8.64
N TYR A 267 6.19 12.89 -8.61
CA TYR A 267 5.43 13.55 -7.56
C TYR A 267 4.03 13.90 -8.04
N LEU A 268 3.04 13.41 -7.31
CA LEU A 268 1.63 13.75 -7.45
C LEU A 268 1.23 14.68 -6.30
N PRO A 269 0.93 15.96 -6.58
CA PRO A 269 0.64 16.93 -5.53
C PRO A 269 -0.66 16.64 -4.77
N GLN A 270 -1.70 16.16 -5.47
CA GLN A 270 -3.02 15.96 -4.86
C GLN A 270 -3.82 14.87 -5.58
N MET A 271 -4.32 13.91 -4.81
CA MET A 271 -5.32 12.94 -5.26
C MET A 271 -6.09 12.50 -4.03
N GLU A 272 -7.29 13.06 -3.83
CA GLU A 272 -8.10 12.85 -2.65
C GLU A 272 -9.60 12.80 -2.95
N LEU A 273 -10.31 11.97 -2.20
CA LEU A 273 -11.76 11.91 -2.10
C LEU A 273 -12.15 12.36 -0.69
N GLU A 274 -13.13 13.25 -0.61
CA GLU A 274 -13.60 13.79 0.66
C GLU A 274 -15.12 13.90 0.63
N SER A 275 -15.78 13.47 1.71
CA SER A 275 -17.21 13.71 1.89
C SER A 275 -17.47 15.19 2.12
N THR A 276 -18.47 15.76 1.44
CA THR A 276 -18.85 17.17 1.66
C THR A 276 -19.51 17.42 3.02
N GLY A 277 -19.94 16.34 3.67
CA GLY A 277 -20.56 16.33 4.98
C GLY A 277 -21.05 14.91 5.32
N PRO A 278 -21.77 14.75 6.42
CA PRO A 278 -22.39 13.50 6.82
C PRO A 278 -23.41 13.02 5.79
N SER A 279 -23.69 11.72 5.77
CA SER A 279 -24.76 11.17 4.95
C SER A 279 -26.13 11.69 5.43
N ILE A 280 -27.03 11.86 4.46
CA ILE A 280 -28.37 12.38 4.71
C ILE A 280 -29.43 11.44 4.11
N PRO A 281 -30.60 11.31 4.74
CA PRO A 281 -31.71 10.53 4.19
C PRO A 281 -32.08 11.01 2.79
N SER A 282 -32.31 10.07 1.86
CA SER A 282 -32.74 10.40 0.49
C SER A 282 -34.18 10.97 0.45
N VAL A 283 -35.00 10.62 1.43
CA VAL A 283 -36.37 11.10 1.60
C VAL A 283 -36.54 11.58 3.03
N ILE A 284 -37.05 12.79 3.19
CA ILE A 284 -37.35 13.41 4.49
C ILE A 284 -38.87 13.57 4.55
N HIS A 285 -39.48 13.32 5.70
CA HIS A 285 -40.91 13.58 5.88
C HIS A 285 -41.12 14.89 6.63
N ASP A 286 -42.01 15.74 6.12
CA ASP A 286 -42.42 16.96 6.83
C ASP A 286 -43.31 16.63 8.06
N GLU A 287 -43.64 17.65 8.85
CA GLU A 287 -44.53 17.54 10.01
C GLU A 287 -45.94 17.00 9.68
N ASN A 288 -46.34 17.04 8.41
CA ASN A 288 -47.62 16.55 7.89
C ASN A 288 -47.50 15.16 7.24
N GLY A 289 -46.31 14.56 7.23
CA GLY A 289 -46.01 13.25 6.64
C GLY A 289 -45.82 13.25 5.12
N ASN A 290 -45.65 14.42 4.48
CA ASN A 290 -45.34 14.50 3.06
C ASN A 290 -43.86 14.20 2.82
N ALA A 291 -43.57 13.39 1.79
CA ALA A 291 -42.21 13.09 1.38
C ALA A 291 -41.59 14.27 0.63
N ILE A 292 -40.53 14.82 1.21
CA ILE A 292 -39.62 15.79 0.60
C ILE A 292 -38.40 15.01 0.09
N ASP A 293 -38.10 15.12 -1.21
CA ASP A 293 -36.85 14.61 -1.76
C ASP A 293 -35.73 15.58 -1.36
N SER A 294 -34.79 15.11 -0.53
CA SER A 294 -33.66 15.92 -0.06
C SER A 294 -32.69 16.31 -1.17
N ARG A 295 -32.86 15.72 -2.38
CA ARG A 295 -32.02 15.95 -3.56
C ARG A 295 -32.59 17.03 -4.49
N ASP A 296 -33.78 17.59 -4.22
CA ASP A 296 -34.38 18.63 -5.06
C ASP A 296 -33.65 19.99 -4.87
N PRO A 297 -32.94 20.50 -5.89
CA PRO A 297 -32.22 21.77 -5.81
C PRO A 297 -33.14 23.00 -5.72
N SER A 298 -34.44 22.81 -5.96
CA SER A 298 -35.44 23.88 -5.91
C SER A 298 -36.14 24.03 -4.55
N GLY A 299 -35.88 23.10 -3.62
CA GLY A 299 -36.41 23.13 -2.25
C GLY A 299 -35.65 24.08 -1.32
N GLU A 300 -36.23 24.33 -0.13
CA GLU A 300 -35.51 25.06 0.93
C GLU A 300 -34.30 24.24 1.43
N PRO A 301 -33.16 24.89 1.71
CA PRO A 301 -31.98 24.19 2.20
C PRO A 301 -32.24 23.62 3.60
N ILE A 302 -32.33 22.29 3.70
CA ILE A 302 -32.49 21.58 4.97
C ILE A 302 -31.12 21.47 5.66
N GLN A 303 -31.00 22.13 6.82
CA GLN A 303 -29.79 22.06 7.63
C GLN A 303 -29.90 20.93 8.65
N PHE A 304 -29.07 19.91 8.50
CA PHE A 304 -28.95 18.85 9.49
C PHE A 304 -28.00 19.26 10.61
N VAL A 305 -28.47 19.19 11.86
CA VAL A 305 -27.65 19.34 13.06
C VAL A 305 -27.39 17.95 13.60
N PHE A 306 -26.13 17.67 13.89
CA PHE A 306 -25.70 16.38 14.36
C PHE A 306 -24.87 16.54 15.62
N GLU A 307 -25.03 15.61 16.55
CA GLU A 307 -24.34 15.64 17.83
C GLU A 307 -22.83 15.44 17.69
N GLU A 308 -22.08 15.94 18.67
CA GLU A 308 -20.65 15.66 18.80
C GLU A 308 -20.45 14.21 19.28
N ILE A 309 -19.50 13.51 18.66
CA ILE A 309 -19.22 12.12 19.02
C ILE A 309 -18.33 12.11 20.26
N THR A 310 -18.78 11.42 21.30
CA THR A 310 -17.95 11.14 22.49
C THR A 310 -17.25 9.79 22.32
N TRP A 311 -15.93 9.81 22.19
CA TRP A 311 -15.11 8.61 22.07
C TRP A 311 -14.88 7.96 23.44
N GLN A 312 -15.14 6.65 23.54
CA GLN A 312 -14.90 5.87 24.75
C GLN A 312 -13.46 5.35 24.81
N GLN A 313 -12.91 5.03 23.63
CA GLN A 313 -11.54 4.56 23.48
C GLN A 313 -11.01 5.08 22.14
N GLU A 314 -9.75 5.49 22.10
CA GLU A 314 -9.07 5.95 20.89
C GLU A 314 -7.57 5.66 20.97
N ILE A 315 -6.96 5.44 19.80
CA ILE A 315 -5.51 5.46 19.63
C ILE A 315 -5.10 6.64 18.73
N PRO A 316 -3.87 7.16 18.88
CA PRO A 316 -3.33 8.16 17.97
C PRO A 316 -3.32 7.67 16.53
N TRP A 317 -3.46 8.60 15.59
CA TRP A 317 -3.43 8.31 14.17
C TRP A 317 -2.13 7.64 13.73
N GLU A 318 -1.00 8.09 14.28
CA GLU A 318 0.32 7.55 13.97
C GLU A 318 0.45 6.08 14.37
N GLU A 319 -0.16 5.70 15.50
CA GLU A 319 -0.17 4.32 15.97
C GLU A 319 -1.02 3.44 15.04
N ALA A 320 -2.21 3.92 14.64
CA ALA A 320 -3.06 3.22 13.68
C ALA A 320 -2.35 3.05 12.33
N ALA A 321 -1.77 4.12 11.80
CA ALA A 321 -1.01 4.10 10.55
C ALA A 321 0.18 3.11 10.60
N GLN A 322 0.92 3.07 11.72
CA GLN A 322 2.01 2.12 11.92
C GLN A 322 1.50 0.67 11.93
N LYS A 323 0.38 0.37 12.60
CA LYS A 323 -0.18 -0.99 12.62
C LYS A 323 -0.64 -1.45 11.24
N LEU A 324 -1.27 -0.56 10.46
CA LEU A 324 -1.65 -0.82 9.07
C LEU A 324 -0.43 -1.06 8.17
N GLU A 325 0.62 -0.26 8.37
CA GLU A 325 1.88 -0.39 7.65
C GLU A 325 2.56 -1.74 7.94
N VAL A 326 2.66 -2.13 9.21
CA VAL A 326 3.23 -3.43 9.62
C VAL A 326 2.42 -4.62 9.08
N ALA A 327 1.09 -4.48 8.95
CA ALA A 327 0.25 -5.51 8.35
C ALA A 327 0.56 -5.73 6.86
N MET A 328 0.87 -4.66 6.12
CA MET A 328 1.27 -4.72 4.71
C MET A 328 2.75 -5.04 4.52
N TYR A 329 3.59 -4.67 5.49
CA TYR A 329 5.04 -4.87 5.49
C TYR A 329 5.50 -5.53 6.79
N PRO A 330 5.36 -6.87 6.92
CA PRO A 330 5.71 -7.58 8.14
C PRO A 330 7.14 -7.36 8.61
N PHE A 331 8.07 -7.05 7.70
CA PHE A 331 9.46 -6.75 8.08
C PHE A 331 9.60 -5.53 8.99
N LYS A 332 8.66 -4.57 8.91
CA LYS A 332 8.63 -3.38 9.78
C LYS A 332 8.23 -3.68 11.23
N LYS A 333 8.02 -4.95 11.59
CA LYS A 333 8.02 -5.39 13.01
C LYS A 333 9.37 -5.15 13.69
N VAL A 334 10.46 -5.08 12.91
CA VAL A 334 11.77 -4.64 13.38
C VAL A 334 11.83 -3.11 13.29
N SER A 335 12.40 -2.48 14.31
CA SER A 335 12.65 -1.04 14.29
C SER A 335 13.84 -0.72 13.39
N TYR A 336 13.58 -0.02 12.29
CA TYR A 336 14.61 0.53 11.41
C TYR A 336 14.82 1.99 11.72
N LEU A 337 16.04 2.35 12.12
CA LEU A 337 16.42 3.73 12.42
C LEU A 337 17.04 4.39 11.19
N PRO A 338 17.02 5.74 11.10
CA PRO A 338 17.84 6.46 10.15
C PRO A 338 19.31 6.07 10.26
N PHE A 339 20.02 6.03 9.13
CA PHE A 339 21.39 5.51 9.04
C PHE A 339 22.30 6.00 10.17
N THR A 340 22.42 7.30 10.39
CA THR A 340 23.27 7.87 11.42
C THR A 340 22.84 7.48 12.84
N GLN A 341 21.54 7.52 13.12
CA GLN A 341 20.97 7.17 14.43
C GLN A 341 21.16 5.69 14.77
N ALA A 342 21.14 4.81 13.76
CA ALA A 342 21.38 3.38 13.96
C ALA A 342 22.78 3.11 14.51
N PHE A 343 23.81 3.80 13.99
CA PHE A 343 25.19 3.67 14.47
C PHE A 343 25.36 4.26 15.88
N GLU A 344 24.72 5.40 16.17
CA GLU A 344 24.70 5.97 17.52
C GLU A 344 24.09 5.00 18.53
N ARG A 345 22.94 4.41 18.19
CA ARG A 345 22.23 3.44 19.03
C ARG A 345 23.03 2.16 19.20
N ALA A 346 23.61 1.62 18.13
CA ALA A 346 24.43 0.42 18.18
C ALA A 346 25.67 0.60 19.05
N LYS A 347 26.29 1.79 19.01
CA LYS A 347 27.41 2.14 19.89
C LYS A 347 27.00 2.20 21.35
N ALA A 348 25.83 2.77 21.65
CA ALA A 348 25.29 2.84 23.01
C ALA A 348 24.91 1.46 23.57
N GLU A 349 24.28 0.60 22.76
CA GLU A 349 23.83 -0.73 23.16
C GLU A 349 24.91 -1.82 23.03
N LYS A 350 26.06 -1.52 22.41
CA LYS A 350 27.12 -2.48 22.06
C LYS A 350 26.60 -3.65 21.21
N LYS A 351 25.69 -3.35 20.28
CA LYS A 351 25.14 -4.30 19.31
C LYS A 351 25.77 -4.12 17.93
N LEU A 352 25.63 -5.14 17.08
CA LEU A 352 25.96 -5.02 15.66
C LEU A 352 24.89 -4.20 14.93
N VAL A 353 25.28 -3.54 13.84
CA VAL A 353 24.36 -2.88 12.92
C VAL A 353 24.03 -3.84 11.78
N HIS A 354 22.75 -4.09 11.57
CA HIS A 354 22.24 -4.70 10.36
C HIS A 354 21.78 -3.59 9.40
N SER A 355 22.53 -3.37 8.32
CA SER A 355 22.28 -2.30 7.37
C SER A 355 21.84 -2.86 6.02
N ILE A 356 20.68 -2.42 5.52
CA ILE A 356 20.23 -2.73 4.17
C ILE A 356 20.49 -1.51 3.28
N LEU A 357 21.35 -1.66 2.28
CA LEU A 357 21.66 -0.62 1.31
C LEU A 357 20.99 -0.92 -0.03
N LEU A 358 20.26 0.06 -0.56
CA LEU A 358 19.34 -0.15 -1.69
C LEU A 358 19.43 1.02 -2.69
N TRP A 359 19.19 0.75 -3.98
CA TRP A 359 18.97 1.83 -4.96
C TRP A 359 17.59 2.49 -4.85
N GLY A 360 16.57 1.75 -4.38
CA GLY A 360 15.19 2.23 -4.20
C GLY A 360 14.64 1.86 -2.83
N ALA A 361 13.56 2.50 -2.40
CA ALA A 361 13.06 2.28 -1.03
C ALA A 361 12.50 0.86 -0.83
N LEU A 362 12.56 0.41 0.42
CA LEU A 362 11.97 -0.85 0.84
C LEU A 362 10.46 -0.76 1.09
N ASP A 363 9.87 0.43 1.19
CA ASP A 363 8.46 0.61 1.55
C ASP A 363 7.62 1.21 0.41
N ASP A 364 6.69 2.12 0.71
CA ASP A 364 5.80 2.77 -0.25
C ASP A 364 6.49 3.78 -1.18
N GLN A 365 7.81 4.03 -1.03
CA GLN A 365 8.47 4.83 -2.06
C GLN A 365 8.73 3.95 -3.27
N ALA A 366 8.16 4.41 -4.38
CA ALA A 366 8.37 3.94 -5.73
C ALA A 366 9.87 3.86 -6.09
N ILE A 367 10.19 3.08 -7.12
CA ILE A 367 11.56 2.69 -7.48
C ILE A 367 12.04 3.55 -8.66
N PRO A 368 13.24 4.15 -8.62
CA PRO A 368 14.00 4.43 -9.84
C PRO A 368 14.93 3.22 -10.12
N SER A 369 15.05 2.70 -11.34
CA SER A 369 15.88 3.36 -12.35
C SER A 369 15.79 2.70 -13.73
N ALA A 370 15.99 3.55 -14.73
CA ALA A 370 15.89 3.32 -16.16
C ALA A 370 17.14 2.73 -16.83
N SER A 371 17.87 1.78 -16.22
CA SER A 371 19.12 1.32 -16.84
C SER A 371 19.44 -0.17 -16.84
N LEU A 372 18.68 -1.06 -16.19
CA LEU A 372 18.87 -2.51 -16.33
C LEU A 372 17.55 -3.27 -16.12
N PRO A 373 17.16 -4.22 -16.99
CA PRO A 373 16.05 -5.12 -16.75
C PRO A 373 16.55 -6.24 -15.83
N MET A 374 16.72 -5.95 -14.54
CA MET A 374 17.09 -6.97 -13.56
C MET A 374 16.08 -6.98 -12.41
N PRO A 375 15.66 -8.16 -11.93
CA PRO A 375 14.76 -8.32 -10.79
C PRO A 375 15.53 -8.04 -9.49
N GLY A 376 15.94 -6.78 -9.30
CA GLY A 376 16.78 -6.31 -8.19
C GLY A 376 16.06 -5.31 -7.29
N SER A 377 14.73 -5.36 -7.23
CA SER A 377 13.99 -4.52 -6.29
C SER A 377 14.02 -5.14 -4.88
N GLY A 378 13.95 -4.32 -3.84
CA GLY A 378 13.72 -4.79 -2.47
C GLY A 378 12.46 -5.66 -2.30
N ARG A 379 11.60 -5.80 -3.34
CA ARG A 379 10.41 -6.65 -3.37
C ARG A 379 10.72 -8.10 -2.97
N THR A 380 11.72 -8.75 -3.60
CA THR A 380 12.11 -10.14 -3.26
C THR A 380 12.60 -10.25 -1.82
N LEU A 381 13.32 -9.23 -1.32
CA LEU A 381 13.83 -9.21 0.05
C LEU A 381 12.72 -9.09 1.10
N ARG A 382 11.70 -8.26 0.81
CA ARG A 382 10.51 -8.09 1.66
C ARG A 382 9.74 -9.39 1.85
N GLU A 383 9.47 -10.07 0.75
CA GLU A 383 8.51 -11.19 0.67
C GLU A 383 9.13 -12.54 1.06
N THR A 384 10.45 -12.59 1.28
CA THR A 384 11.16 -13.84 1.61
C THR A 384 11.95 -13.72 2.91
N VAL A 385 13.13 -13.10 2.86
CA VAL A 385 14.10 -13.11 3.96
C VAL A 385 13.63 -12.25 5.13
N LEU A 386 13.09 -11.06 4.86
CA LEU A 386 12.74 -10.11 5.92
C LEU A 386 11.36 -10.35 6.55
N GLU A 387 10.47 -11.11 5.92
CA GLU A 387 9.20 -11.54 6.52
C GLU A 387 9.37 -12.75 7.46
N SER A 388 10.50 -13.46 7.34
CA SER A 388 10.77 -14.68 8.10
C SER A 388 10.81 -14.45 9.61
N SER A 389 9.97 -15.18 10.37
CA SER A 389 9.86 -15.02 11.82
C SER A 389 11.17 -15.25 12.59
N PRO A 390 11.98 -16.29 12.28
CA PRO A 390 13.31 -16.43 12.88
C PRO A 390 14.24 -15.25 12.62
N ILE A 391 14.20 -14.67 11.41
CA ILE A 391 15.01 -13.50 11.05
C ILE A 391 14.54 -12.27 11.83
N LEU A 392 13.24 -12.05 11.93
CA LEU A 392 12.67 -10.96 12.70
C LEU A 392 13.03 -11.03 14.19
N ALA A 393 13.00 -12.23 14.78
CA ALA A 393 13.44 -12.45 16.15
C ALA A 393 14.93 -12.12 16.31
N LEU A 394 15.77 -12.67 15.43
CA LEU A 394 17.22 -12.43 15.43
C LEU A 394 17.56 -10.94 15.33
N LEU A 395 16.93 -10.23 14.39
CA LEU A 395 17.16 -8.80 14.17
C LEU A 395 16.74 -7.95 15.38
N ASN A 396 15.61 -8.26 16.01
CA ASN A 396 15.14 -7.54 17.20
C ASN A 396 16.02 -7.79 18.44
N GLU A 397 16.49 -9.02 18.63
CA GLU A 397 17.28 -9.38 19.81
C GLU A 397 18.73 -8.89 19.69
N SER A 398 19.35 -9.12 18.54
CA SER A 398 20.82 -9.08 18.41
C SER A 398 21.36 -7.87 17.66
N PHE A 399 20.52 -7.14 16.90
CA PHE A 399 20.98 -6.08 16.01
C PHE A 399 20.27 -4.74 16.26
N VAL A 400 20.90 -3.66 15.82
CA VAL A 400 20.22 -2.40 15.51
C VAL A 400 20.09 -2.35 13.99
N SER A 401 18.87 -2.19 13.48
CA SER A 401 18.60 -2.24 12.04
C SER A 401 18.48 -0.85 11.42
N THR A 402 18.99 -0.71 10.20
CA THR A 402 18.82 0.48 9.36
C THR A 402 18.62 0.05 7.91
N TRP A 403 17.93 0.87 7.14
CA TRP A 403 18.03 0.83 5.69
C TRP A 403 18.25 2.24 5.16
N ALA A 404 18.97 2.36 4.05
CA ALA A 404 19.30 3.65 3.46
C ALA A 404 19.40 3.53 1.95
N LEU A 405 19.19 4.65 1.26
CA LEU A 405 19.38 4.73 -0.18
C LEU A 405 20.86 4.99 -0.50
N VAL A 406 21.36 4.41 -1.59
CA VAL A 406 22.72 4.68 -2.09
C VAL A 406 22.95 6.19 -2.24
N LYS A 407 21.97 6.90 -2.79
CA LYS A 407 22.01 8.35 -2.96
C LYS A 407 22.15 9.12 -1.64
N GLU A 408 21.47 8.68 -0.57
CA GLU A 408 21.59 9.31 0.75
C GLU A 408 23.01 9.13 1.31
N LEU A 409 23.61 7.96 1.09
CA LEU A 409 24.99 7.71 1.50
C LEU A 409 26.00 8.49 0.66
N GLU A 410 25.79 8.64 -0.65
CA GLU A 410 26.62 9.50 -1.52
C GLU A 410 26.57 10.96 -1.06
N GLU A 411 25.39 11.46 -0.70
CA GLU A 411 25.20 12.81 -0.14
C GLU A 411 25.93 12.93 1.21
N LEU A 412 25.80 11.94 2.11
CA LEU A 412 26.50 11.91 3.40
C LEU A 412 28.04 11.82 3.24
N GLN A 413 28.53 11.03 2.29
CA GLN A 413 29.95 10.95 1.93
C GLN A 413 30.46 12.33 1.48
N SER A 414 29.69 13.04 0.66
CA SER A 414 30.06 14.36 0.16
C SER A 414 30.00 15.46 1.22
N ASN A 415 29.23 15.25 2.29
CA ASN A 415 29.06 16.22 3.38
C ASN A 415 30.23 16.19 4.36
N ARG A 416 31.14 17.16 4.21
CA ARG A 416 32.35 17.30 5.04
C ARG A 416 32.12 17.86 6.45
N GLU A 417 30.88 18.22 6.82
CA GLU A 417 30.60 18.78 8.16
C GLU A 417 30.72 17.72 9.27
N ASN A 418 30.59 16.43 8.95
CA ASN A 418 30.75 15.34 9.91
C ASN A 418 31.61 14.21 9.35
N GLU A 419 32.93 14.29 9.60
CA GLU A 419 33.92 13.30 9.15
C GLU A 419 33.59 11.87 9.62
N PHE A 420 32.93 11.72 10.77
CA PHE A 420 32.54 10.40 11.27
C PHE A 420 31.46 9.76 10.38
N TYR A 421 30.38 10.48 10.09
CA TYR A 421 29.29 9.95 9.25
C TYR A 421 29.71 9.80 7.78
N SER A 422 30.52 10.72 7.26
CA SER A 422 31.12 10.60 5.92
C SER A 422 31.94 9.31 5.80
N LYS A 423 32.79 9.00 6.79
CA LYS A 423 33.56 7.75 6.81
C LYS A 423 32.67 6.50 6.93
N LEU A 424 31.57 6.55 7.69
CA LEU A 424 30.64 5.42 7.75
C LEU A 424 30.00 5.16 6.39
N ALA A 425 29.56 6.21 5.69
CA ALA A 425 29.01 6.11 4.35
C ALA A 425 30.03 5.52 3.36
N ASP A 426 31.29 6.00 3.40
CA ASP A 426 32.39 5.47 2.58
C ASP A 426 32.56 3.96 2.72
N LEU A 427 32.59 3.47 3.96
CA LEU A 427 32.78 2.04 4.25
C LEU A 427 31.64 1.17 3.73
N HIS A 428 30.41 1.69 3.72
CA HIS A 428 29.25 0.96 3.19
C HIS A 428 29.26 0.97 1.66
N LEU A 429 29.53 2.12 1.05
CA LEU A 429 29.60 2.27 -0.41
C LEU A 429 30.75 1.45 -1.01
N GLU A 430 31.88 1.28 -0.29
CA GLU A 430 32.99 0.42 -0.75
C GLU A 430 32.57 -1.07 -0.87
N LYS A 431 31.66 -1.54 -0.01
CA LYS A 431 31.20 -2.94 -0.01
C LYS A 431 29.95 -3.18 -0.85
N TYR A 432 29.34 -2.11 -1.33
CA TYR A 432 28.15 -2.16 -2.13
C TYR A 432 28.45 -2.61 -3.56
N ASN A 433 28.02 -3.81 -3.93
CA ASN A 433 28.29 -4.37 -5.26
C ASN A 433 27.03 -4.83 -6.01
N PHE A 434 25.91 -5.01 -5.30
CA PHE A 434 24.64 -5.45 -5.88
C PHE A 434 23.53 -4.40 -5.67
N PRO A 435 22.44 -4.38 -6.48
CA PRO A 435 21.40 -3.37 -6.35
C PRO A 435 20.64 -3.35 -5.00
N VAL A 436 20.74 -4.44 -4.24
CA VAL A 436 20.30 -4.54 -2.85
C VAL A 436 21.35 -5.35 -2.11
N GLU A 437 21.90 -4.80 -1.03
CA GLU A 437 22.96 -5.43 -0.25
C GLU A 437 22.60 -5.37 1.25
N MET A 438 22.71 -6.52 1.93
CA MET A 438 22.64 -6.58 3.39
C MET A 438 24.05 -6.62 3.96
N ILE A 439 24.38 -5.66 4.81
CA ILE A 439 25.71 -5.46 5.38
C ILE A 439 25.61 -5.55 6.89
N ILE A 440 26.47 -6.37 7.50
CA ILE A 440 26.61 -6.43 8.96
C ILE A 440 27.86 -5.63 9.34
N CYS A 441 27.68 -4.68 10.26
CA CYS A 441 28.73 -3.76 10.66
C CYS A 441 28.90 -3.72 12.17
N LEU A 442 30.14 -3.51 12.60
CA LEU A 442 30.44 -3.03 13.96
C LEU A 442 29.95 -1.57 14.12
N PRO A 443 29.72 -1.07 15.35
CA PRO A 443 29.30 0.31 15.60
C PRO A 443 30.24 1.40 15.08
N ASN A 444 31.48 1.05 14.70
CA ASN A 444 32.46 1.94 14.10
C ASN A 444 32.42 1.94 12.56
N GLY A 445 31.48 1.20 11.95
CA GLY A 445 31.32 1.06 10.50
C GLY A 445 32.15 -0.03 9.85
N THR A 446 32.98 -0.76 10.60
CA THR A 446 33.73 -1.88 10.04
C THR A 446 32.76 -3.00 9.65
N VAL A 447 32.71 -3.31 8.37
CA VAL A 447 31.94 -4.43 7.81
C VAL A 447 32.55 -5.77 8.25
N VAL A 448 31.71 -6.70 8.71
CA VAL A 448 32.09 -8.01 9.28
C VAL A 448 31.96 -9.13 8.28
#